data_AF-A0A2J4YNU1-F1
#
_entry.id   AF-A0A2J4YNU1-F1
#
_cell.length_a   1.000
_cell.length_b   1.000
_cell.length_c   1.000
_cell.angle_alpha   90.00
_cell.angle_beta   90.00
_cell.angle_gamma   90.00
#
_symmetry.space_group_name_H-M   'P 1'
#
loop_
_entity.id
_entity.type
_entity.pdbx_description
1 polymer ?
#
loop_
_entity_poly.entity_id
_entity_poly.type
_entity_poly.pdbx_seq_one_letter_code
_entity_poly.pdbx_strand_id
1 'polypeptide(L)'
;DLTAELLSLWNAAGHYADAAAILGTRVFHPWEGGEGKVTGQYLLNQLHRALQLIERKAFTQAARCLNEALRYPENLGEGRLPGQTDNDIWYLLGYCAEQTGDAHRAAEYYQLALQGGSTLDAGRYYNDQPADYLFWQGIALRKSGNPAQAEQHFQNFIAWARQHRDDVPQADFFAVSLPDLVVLDVSAQQQHQQHCLFIEALGHLGLGNLSASQQAMQRLLQLNPAHDKAHLIRHALQSGMFS
;
A
#
# COMPACT_ATOMS: atom_id res chain seq x y z
N ASP A 1 -9.13 -5.54 -16.72
CA ASP A 1 -10.41 -6.25 -16.53
C ASP A 1 -11.37 -5.34 -15.80
N LEU A 2 -12.65 -5.28 -16.19
CA LEU A 2 -13.62 -4.35 -15.59
C LEU A 2 -13.97 -4.70 -14.14
N THR A 3 -13.83 -5.98 -13.74
CA THR A 3 -14.05 -6.39 -12.35
C THR A 3 -12.96 -5.83 -11.46
N ALA A 4 -11.69 -5.90 -11.88
CA ALA A 4 -10.58 -5.29 -11.13
C ALA A 4 -10.79 -3.77 -10.92
N GLU A 5 -11.23 -3.05 -11.95
CA GLU A 5 -11.56 -1.62 -11.84
C GLU A 5 -12.73 -1.37 -10.88
N LEU A 6 -13.78 -2.19 -10.95
CA LEU A 6 -14.92 -2.11 -10.02
C LEU A 6 -14.49 -2.35 -8.56
N LEU A 7 -13.61 -3.33 -8.33
CA LEU A 7 -13.05 -3.63 -7.01
C LEU A 7 -12.24 -2.44 -6.46
N SER A 8 -11.41 -1.80 -7.30
CA SER A 8 -10.68 -0.58 -6.93
C SER A 8 -11.65 0.54 -6.53
N LEU A 9 -12.68 0.82 -7.33
CA LEU A 9 -13.67 1.84 -7.03
C LEU A 9 -14.45 1.55 -5.74
N TRP A 10 -14.84 0.29 -5.50
CA TRP A 10 -15.50 -0.11 -4.26
C TRP A 10 -14.60 0.04 -3.05
N ASN A 11 -13.32 -0.36 -3.15
CA ASN A 11 -12.34 -0.15 -2.10
C ASN A 11 -12.16 1.37 -1.82
N ALA A 12 -11.97 2.19 -2.84
CA ALA A 12 -11.83 3.64 -2.70
C ALA A 12 -13.07 4.30 -2.07
N ALA A 13 -14.27 3.81 -2.37
CA ALA A 13 -15.53 4.35 -1.88
C ALA A 13 -16.01 3.75 -0.54
N GLY A 14 -15.26 2.81 0.06
CA GLY A 14 -15.61 2.21 1.35
C GLY A 14 -16.59 1.03 1.27
N HIS A 15 -16.90 0.54 0.07
CA HIS A 15 -17.76 -0.62 -0.21
C HIS A 15 -17.00 -1.95 -0.03
N TYR A 16 -16.29 -2.10 1.10
CA TYR A 16 -15.38 -3.23 1.31
C TYR A 16 -16.08 -4.58 1.36
N ALA A 17 -17.31 -4.63 1.87
CA ALA A 17 -18.09 -5.87 1.92
C ALA A 17 -18.51 -6.35 0.53
N ASP A 18 -18.90 -5.42 -0.36
CA ASP A 18 -19.28 -5.73 -1.73
C ASP A 18 -18.06 -6.25 -2.52
N ALA A 19 -16.91 -5.59 -2.37
CA ALA A 19 -15.65 -6.06 -2.95
C ALA A 19 -15.22 -7.43 -2.40
N ALA A 20 -15.32 -7.66 -1.09
CA ALA A 20 -14.99 -8.94 -0.46
C ALA A 20 -15.89 -10.09 -0.97
N ALA A 21 -17.18 -9.82 -1.22
CA ALA A 21 -18.10 -10.82 -1.73
C ALA A 21 -17.69 -11.31 -3.12
N ILE A 22 -17.31 -10.40 -4.02
CA ILE A 22 -16.82 -10.77 -5.36
C ILE A 22 -15.47 -11.47 -5.28
N LEU A 23 -14.52 -10.94 -4.52
CA LEU A 23 -13.19 -11.52 -4.32
C LEU A 23 -13.24 -12.94 -3.73
N GLY A 24 -14.25 -13.24 -2.90
CA GLY A 24 -14.39 -14.55 -2.25
C GLY A 24 -15.22 -15.58 -3.04
N THR A 25 -15.98 -15.18 -4.07
CA THR A 25 -16.92 -16.08 -4.76
C THR A 25 -16.64 -16.25 -6.25
N ARG A 26 -16.08 -15.23 -6.90
CA ARG A 26 -15.73 -15.31 -8.32
C ARG A 26 -14.45 -16.13 -8.49
N VAL A 27 -14.44 -16.98 -9.52
CA VAL A 27 -13.20 -17.58 -10.03
C VAL A 27 -12.62 -16.62 -11.06
N PHE A 28 -11.50 -16.00 -10.71
CA PHE A 28 -10.71 -15.16 -11.60
C PHE A 28 -9.72 -16.02 -12.36
N HIS A 29 -9.56 -15.70 -13.64
CA HIS A 29 -8.54 -16.29 -14.47
C HIS A 29 -7.32 -15.36 -14.58
N PRO A 30 -6.11 -15.89 -14.84
CA PRO A 30 -4.89 -15.08 -14.95
C PRO A 30 -4.98 -13.90 -15.93
N TRP A 31 -5.81 -13.97 -16.96
CA TRP A 31 -6.01 -12.87 -17.92
C TRP A 31 -7.00 -11.80 -17.45
N GLU A 32 -7.76 -12.04 -16.38
CA GLU A 32 -8.75 -11.11 -15.79
C GLU A 32 -8.11 -10.15 -14.77
N GLY A 33 -6.79 -10.01 -14.81
CA GLY A 33 -6.06 -9.12 -13.92
C GLY A 33 -4.69 -9.65 -13.55
N GLY A 34 -4.00 -10.27 -14.52
CA GLY A 34 -2.61 -10.67 -14.40
C GLY A 34 -1.71 -9.49 -14.08
N GLU A 35 -0.47 -9.80 -13.70
CA GLU A 35 0.47 -8.82 -13.13
C GLU A 35 -0.02 -8.26 -11.79
N GLY A 36 -0.72 -9.09 -11.01
CA GLY A 36 -1.08 -8.78 -9.63
C GLY A 36 -2.26 -7.83 -9.46
N LYS A 37 -3.04 -7.50 -10.51
CA LYS A 37 -4.16 -6.54 -10.36
C LYS A 37 -5.25 -7.07 -9.43
N VAL A 38 -5.71 -8.30 -9.64
CA VAL A 38 -6.78 -8.90 -8.80
C VAL A 38 -6.28 -9.19 -7.39
N THR A 39 -5.07 -9.75 -7.27
CA THR A 39 -4.45 -10.04 -5.96
C THR A 39 -4.12 -8.75 -5.19
N GLY A 40 -3.74 -7.68 -5.88
CA GLY A 40 -3.58 -6.35 -5.31
C GLY A 40 -4.90 -5.80 -4.74
N GLN A 41 -6.02 -5.94 -5.46
CA GLN A 41 -7.34 -5.57 -4.94
C GLN A 41 -7.78 -6.44 -3.76
N TYR A 42 -7.44 -7.73 -3.75
CA TYR A 42 -7.66 -8.59 -2.58
C TYR A 42 -6.90 -8.08 -1.35
N LEU A 43 -5.61 -7.77 -1.50
CA LEU A 43 -4.80 -7.25 -0.40
C LEU A 43 -5.32 -5.91 0.10
N LEU A 44 -5.61 -4.97 -0.80
CA LEU A 44 -6.21 -3.66 -0.46
C LEU A 44 -7.52 -3.82 0.31
N ASN A 45 -8.39 -4.74 -0.13
CA ASN A 45 -9.63 -5.02 0.55
C ASN A 45 -9.41 -5.56 1.97
N GLN A 46 -8.50 -6.53 2.14
CA GLN A 46 -8.17 -7.07 3.46
C GLN A 46 -7.59 -6.01 4.39
N LEU A 47 -6.70 -5.15 3.89
CA LEU A 47 -6.13 -4.03 4.66
C LEU A 47 -7.22 -3.05 5.11
N HIS A 48 -8.12 -2.65 4.20
CA HIS A 48 -9.23 -1.77 4.56
C HIS A 48 -10.20 -2.39 5.57
N ARG A 49 -10.52 -3.67 5.43
CA ARG A 49 -11.37 -4.40 6.39
C ARG A 49 -10.69 -4.50 7.77
N ALA A 50 -9.38 -4.74 7.79
CA ALA A 50 -8.61 -4.72 9.02
C ALA A 50 -8.63 -3.34 9.68
N LEU A 51 -8.50 -2.25 8.90
CA LEU A 51 -8.62 -0.88 9.40
C LEU A 51 -10.00 -0.58 9.99
N GLN A 52 -11.10 -1.02 9.36
CA GLN A 52 -12.45 -0.90 9.96
C GLN A 52 -12.61 -1.66 11.28
N LEU A 53 -11.93 -2.80 11.42
CA LEU A 53 -11.92 -3.56 12.67
C LEU A 53 -11.07 -2.86 13.73
N ILE A 54 -9.94 -2.26 13.34
CA ILE A 54 -9.08 -1.43 14.20
C ILE A 54 -9.85 -0.21 14.74
N GLU A 55 -10.60 0.50 13.89
CA GLU A 55 -11.47 1.62 14.29
C GLU A 55 -12.46 1.23 15.40
N ARG A 56 -12.97 0.00 15.32
CA ARG A 56 -13.92 -0.58 16.28
C ARG A 56 -13.23 -1.22 17.49
N LYS A 57 -11.90 -1.12 17.59
CA LYS A 57 -11.06 -1.77 18.61
C LYS A 57 -11.20 -3.30 18.63
N ALA A 58 -11.62 -3.90 17.52
CA ALA A 58 -11.75 -5.34 17.33
C ALA A 58 -10.41 -5.95 16.89
N PHE A 59 -9.34 -5.70 17.66
CA PHE A 59 -7.96 -6.00 17.26
C PHE A 59 -7.71 -7.48 16.97
N THR A 60 -8.31 -8.39 17.73
CA THR A 60 -8.19 -9.84 17.47
C THR A 60 -8.80 -10.24 16.12
N GLN A 61 -9.92 -9.60 15.72
CA GLN A 61 -10.54 -9.85 14.42
C GLN A 61 -9.73 -9.21 13.29
N ALA A 62 -9.20 -8.00 13.50
CA ALA A 62 -8.30 -7.34 12.57
C ALA A 62 -7.06 -8.21 12.30
N ALA A 63 -6.41 -8.72 13.35
CA ALA A 63 -5.27 -9.62 13.23
C ALA A 63 -5.61 -10.91 12.46
N ARG A 64 -6.81 -11.48 12.63
CA ARG A 64 -7.24 -12.63 11.83
C ARG A 64 -7.34 -12.28 10.33
N CYS A 65 -7.99 -11.16 10.01
CA CYS A 65 -8.12 -10.66 8.64
C CYS A 65 -6.75 -10.40 7.99
N LEU A 66 -5.81 -9.80 8.72
CA LEU A 66 -4.44 -9.56 8.24
C LEU A 66 -3.66 -10.86 8.01
N ASN A 67 -3.80 -11.87 8.88
CA ASN A 67 -3.19 -13.18 8.65
C ASN A 67 -3.77 -13.91 7.43
N GLU A 68 -5.06 -13.73 7.14
CA GLU A 68 -5.69 -14.25 5.92
C GLU A 68 -5.14 -13.56 4.66
N ALA A 69 -4.79 -12.27 4.72
CA ALA A 69 -4.18 -11.54 3.60
C ALA A 69 -2.84 -12.14 3.14
N LEU A 70 -2.10 -12.80 4.03
CA LEU A 70 -0.83 -13.48 3.72
C LEU A 70 -1.01 -14.78 2.91
N ARG A 71 -2.25 -15.20 2.65
CA ARG A 71 -2.58 -16.42 1.89
C ARG A 71 -3.54 -16.05 0.76
N TYR A 72 -3.13 -16.30 -0.47
CA TYR A 72 -3.95 -15.95 -1.64
C TYR A 72 -4.88 -17.12 -1.94
N PRO A 73 -6.21 -16.91 -1.91
CA PRO A 73 -7.17 -17.93 -2.31
C PRO A 73 -6.95 -18.38 -3.77
N GLU A 74 -7.12 -19.67 -4.05
CA GLU A 74 -6.92 -20.23 -5.40
C GLU A 74 -7.82 -19.58 -6.46
N ASN A 75 -9.00 -19.12 -6.06
CA ASN A 75 -9.96 -18.47 -6.95
C ASN A 75 -9.47 -17.11 -7.48
N LEU A 76 -8.38 -16.54 -6.96
CA LEU A 76 -7.82 -15.29 -7.49
C LEU A 76 -7.04 -15.49 -8.80
N GLY A 77 -6.71 -16.72 -9.17
CA GLY A 77 -6.03 -17.04 -10.44
C GLY A 77 -4.54 -16.67 -10.48
N GLU A 78 -3.99 -16.04 -9.43
CA GLU A 78 -2.57 -15.71 -9.29
C GLU A 78 -2.09 -15.93 -7.85
N GLY A 79 -0.85 -16.40 -7.70
CA GLY A 79 -0.21 -16.65 -6.41
C GLY A 79 0.63 -15.48 -5.91
N ARG A 80 1.03 -15.54 -4.64
CA ARG A 80 1.95 -14.58 -4.03
C ARG A 80 3.31 -14.63 -4.73
N LEU A 81 3.84 -13.46 -5.11
CA LEU A 81 5.18 -13.36 -5.71
C LEU A 81 6.28 -13.75 -4.69
N PRO A 82 7.30 -14.52 -5.12
CA PRO A 82 8.49 -14.73 -4.31
C PRO A 82 9.16 -13.40 -3.97
N GLY A 83 9.51 -13.20 -2.70
CA GLY A 83 10.20 -11.99 -2.26
C GLY A 83 9.31 -10.86 -1.76
N GLN A 84 7.97 -10.97 -1.85
CA GLN A 84 7.08 -10.01 -1.18
C GLN A 84 7.33 -9.99 0.33
N THR A 85 7.53 -8.79 0.88
CA THR A 85 7.82 -8.62 2.30
C THR A 85 6.61 -8.22 3.14
N ASP A 86 5.50 -7.78 2.53
CA ASP A 86 4.22 -7.51 3.20
C ASP A 86 4.33 -6.56 4.42
N ASN A 87 5.15 -5.50 4.28
CA ASN A 87 5.51 -4.61 5.40
C ASN A 87 4.29 -3.92 6.04
N ASP A 88 3.30 -3.58 5.23
CA ASP A 88 2.01 -3.04 5.66
C ASP A 88 1.28 -4.03 6.58
N ILE A 89 1.09 -5.28 6.14
CA ILE A 89 0.40 -6.32 6.89
C ILE A 89 1.14 -6.62 8.20
N TRP A 90 2.47 -6.78 8.17
CA TRP A 90 3.25 -7.04 9.37
C TRP A 90 3.19 -5.88 10.36
N TYR A 91 3.28 -4.64 9.88
CA TYR A 91 3.13 -3.49 10.76
C TYR A 91 1.76 -3.48 11.45
N LEU A 92 0.68 -3.70 10.69
CA LEU A 92 -0.68 -3.71 11.23
C LEU A 92 -0.92 -4.86 12.21
N LEU A 93 -0.30 -6.02 11.99
CA LEU A 93 -0.29 -7.13 12.96
C LEU A 93 0.43 -6.73 14.24
N GLY A 94 1.58 -6.05 14.13
CA GLY A 94 2.31 -5.48 15.28
C GLY A 94 1.48 -4.49 16.07
N TYR A 95 0.79 -3.58 15.37
CA TYR A 95 -0.14 -2.63 15.98
C TYR A 95 -1.27 -3.35 16.73
N CYS A 96 -1.92 -4.35 16.12
CA CYS A 96 -2.97 -5.11 16.79
C CYS A 96 -2.46 -5.85 18.03
N ALA A 97 -1.26 -6.45 17.96
CA ALA A 97 -0.64 -7.13 19.08
C ALA A 97 -0.36 -6.16 20.26
N GLU A 98 0.19 -4.98 19.96
CA GLU A 98 0.43 -3.90 20.93
C GLU A 98 -0.87 -3.50 21.63
N GLN A 99 -1.95 -3.29 20.88
CA GLN A 99 -3.26 -2.91 21.44
C GLN A 99 -3.90 -4.00 22.32
N THR A 100 -3.53 -5.27 22.11
CA THR A 100 -3.96 -6.40 22.94
C THR A 100 -3.03 -6.70 24.12
N GLY A 101 -1.94 -5.94 24.28
CA GLY A 101 -0.97 -6.11 25.36
C GLY A 101 0.11 -7.17 25.13
N ASP A 102 0.20 -7.72 23.91
CA ASP A 102 1.22 -8.71 23.55
C ASP A 102 2.47 -8.02 22.97
N ALA A 103 3.26 -7.43 23.88
CA ALA A 103 4.45 -6.68 23.51
C ALA A 103 5.52 -7.52 22.79
N HIS A 104 5.61 -8.83 23.11
CA HIS A 104 6.57 -9.73 22.46
C HIS A 104 6.22 -9.91 20.99
N ARG A 105 4.96 -10.27 20.69
CA ARG A 105 4.52 -10.42 19.31
C ARG A 105 4.55 -9.11 18.53
N ALA A 106 4.22 -8.00 19.18
CA ALA A 106 4.32 -6.69 18.55
C ALA A 106 5.74 -6.42 18.05
N ALA A 107 6.75 -6.68 18.88
CA ALA A 107 8.15 -6.52 18.51
C ALA A 107 8.55 -7.45 17.35
N GLU A 108 8.15 -8.73 17.38
CA GLU A 108 8.41 -9.69 16.29
C GLU A 108 7.81 -9.21 14.96
N TYR A 109 6.55 -8.77 14.97
CA TYR A 109 5.87 -8.27 13.78
C TYR A 109 6.50 -6.98 13.25
N TYR A 110 6.94 -6.07 14.12
CA TYR A 110 7.67 -4.89 13.67
C TYR A 110 9.03 -5.25 13.05
N GLN A 111 9.73 -6.27 13.53
CA GLN A 111 10.96 -6.75 12.86
C GLN A 111 10.69 -7.35 11.47
N LEU A 112 9.54 -8.00 11.28
CA LEU A 112 9.11 -8.47 9.96
C LEU A 112 8.77 -7.29 9.04
N ALA A 113 8.11 -6.25 9.57
CA ALA A 113 7.80 -5.03 8.84
C ALA A 113 9.05 -4.20 8.44
N LEU A 114 10.24 -4.54 8.95
CA LEU A 114 11.52 -3.92 8.58
C LEU A 114 12.26 -4.66 7.45
N GLN A 115 11.78 -5.82 7.01
CA GLN A 115 12.43 -6.60 5.95
C GLN A 115 12.28 -5.93 4.58
N GLY A 116 13.17 -6.29 3.65
CA GLY A 116 13.13 -5.82 2.25
C GLY A 116 14.21 -4.79 1.92
N GLY A 117 14.12 -4.23 0.71
CA GLY A 117 14.99 -3.13 0.29
C GLY A 117 14.70 -1.84 1.06
N SER A 118 15.65 -0.91 1.05
CA SER A 118 15.56 0.40 1.73
C SER A 118 15.64 1.59 0.76
N THR A 119 15.67 1.33 -0.55
CA THR A 119 15.87 2.33 -1.60
C THR A 119 14.55 2.69 -2.28
N LEU A 120 14.24 3.98 -2.35
CA LEU A 120 13.15 4.49 -3.20
C LEU A 120 13.55 4.39 -4.67
N ASP A 121 12.63 3.88 -5.48
CA ASP A 121 12.74 3.85 -6.93
C ASP A 121 11.41 4.29 -7.56
N ALA A 122 11.42 4.54 -8.86
CA ALA A 122 10.27 5.02 -9.61
C ALA A 122 9.15 3.99 -9.75
N GLY A 123 9.36 2.72 -9.37
CA GLY A 123 8.38 1.64 -9.48
C GLY A 123 8.01 1.39 -10.95
N ARG A 124 8.73 0.50 -11.62
CA ARG A 124 8.65 0.32 -13.07
C ARG A 124 7.89 -0.93 -13.47
N TYR A 125 7.92 -1.94 -12.61
CA TYR A 125 7.40 -3.27 -12.91
C TYR A 125 6.42 -3.74 -11.83
N TYR A 126 5.46 -4.58 -12.21
CA TYR A 126 4.44 -5.09 -11.27
C TYR A 126 5.04 -5.89 -10.10
N ASN A 127 6.22 -6.47 -10.29
CA ASN A 127 6.94 -7.25 -9.28
C ASN A 127 7.90 -6.40 -8.43
N ASP A 128 7.95 -5.08 -8.66
CA ASP A 128 8.67 -4.17 -7.78
C ASP A 128 7.96 -4.08 -6.43
N GLN A 129 8.73 -3.88 -5.36
CA GLN A 129 8.14 -3.67 -4.04
C GLN A 129 7.39 -2.33 -4.02
N PRO A 130 6.15 -2.28 -3.50
CA PRO A 130 5.39 -1.04 -3.40
C PRO A 130 6.13 0.02 -2.57
N ALA A 131 6.11 1.28 -3.04
CA ALA A 131 6.80 2.37 -2.32
C ALA A 131 6.26 2.60 -0.90
N ASP A 132 5.00 2.25 -0.62
CA ASP A 132 4.43 2.35 0.72
C ASP A 132 5.01 1.31 1.70
N TYR A 133 5.64 0.22 1.24
CA TYR A 133 6.35 -0.69 2.15
C TYR A 133 7.47 0.03 2.89
N LEU A 134 8.22 0.90 2.20
CA LEU A 134 9.24 1.74 2.83
C LEU A 134 8.61 2.71 3.84
N PHE A 135 7.38 3.18 3.62
CA PHE A 135 6.69 4.00 4.61
C PHE A 135 6.41 3.19 5.88
N TRP A 136 5.87 1.98 5.75
CA TRP A 136 5.60 1.10 6.90
C TRP A 136 6.87 0.67 7.63
N GLN A 137 7.98 0.44 6.92
CA GLN A 137 9.30 0.26 7.53
C GLN A 137 9.67 1.47 8.41
N GLY A 138 9.49 2.70 7.90
CA GLY A 138 9.77 3.92 8.66
C GLY A 138 8.94 4.05 9.93
N ILE A 139 7.65 3.69 9.87
CA ILE A 139 6.80 3.69 11.07
C ILE A 139 7.19 2.56 12.03
N ALA A 140 7.56 1.37 11.52
CA ALA A 140 8.07 0.26 12.32
C ALA A 140 9.39 0.60 13.02
N LEU A 141 10.30 1.34 12.37
CA LEU A 141 11.54 1.85 12.97
C LEU A 141 11.25 2.72 14.19
N ARG A 142 10.29 3.65 14.05
CA ARG A 142 9.85 4.51 15.15
C ARG A 142 9.27 3.69 16.30
N LYS A 143 8.38 2.74 16.00
CA LYS A 143 7.78 1.83 17.01
C LYS A 143 8.82 0.94 17.70
N SER A 144 9.89 0.59 17.00
CA SER A 144 11.00 -0.21 17.54
C SER A 144 12.05 0.62 18.30
N GLY A 145 11.77 1.89 18.62
CA GLY A 145 12.67 2.73 19.41
C GLY A 145 13.78 3.44 18.62
N ASN A 146 13.67 3.53 17.29
CA ASN A 146 14.65 4.19 16.41
C ASN A 146 14.08 5.45 15.74
N PRO A 147 13.60 6.47 16.49
CA PRO A 147 12.92 7.63 15.92
C PRO A 147 13.80 8.49 15.01
N ALA A 148 15.10 8.64 15.32
CA ALA A 148 16.03 9.42 14.48
C ALA A 148 16.25 8.79 13.10
N GLN A 149 16.37 7.46 13.03
CA GLN A 149 16.48 6.74 11.76
C GLN A 149 15.18 6.85 10.97
N ALA A 150 14.02 6.73 11.62
CA ALA A 150 12.72 6.94 10.98
C ALA A 150 12.59 8.36 10.41
N GLU A 151 13.03 9.38 11.14
CA GLU A 151 13.00 10.77 10.68
C GLU A 151 13.87 10.98 9.45
N GLN A 152 15.13 10.51 9.48
CA GLN A 152 16.01 10.58 8.32
C GLN A 152 15.43 9.83 7.11
N HIS A 153 14.82 8.67 7.33
CA HIS A 153 14.15 7.89 6.29
C HIS A 153 13.04 8.69 5.62
N PHE A 154 12.17 9.36 6.37
CA PHE A 154 11.10 10.18 5.80
C PHE A 154 11.60 11.50 5.19
N GLN A 155 12.71 12.06 5.65
CA GLN A 155 13.38 13.17 4.96
C GLN A 155 13.88 12.74 3.57
N ASN A 156 14.39 11.50 3.45
CA ASN A 156 14.83 10.94 2.17
C ASN A 156 13.66 10.79 1.18
N PHE A 157 12.44 10.47 1.63
CA PHE A 157 11.24 10.47 0.76
C PHE A 157 11.03 11.82 0.09
N ILE A 158 11.05 12.89 0.88
CA ILE A 158 10.81 14.26 0.38
C ILE A 158 11.96 14.68 -0.55
N ALA A 159 13.20 14.37 -0.19
CA ALA A 159 14.36 14.67 -1.03
C ALA A 159 14.28 13.94 -2.38
N TRP A 160 13.97 12.64 -2.36
CA TRP A 160 13.83 11.81 -3.56
C TRP A 160 12.74 12.34 -4.48
N ALA A 161 11.54 12.63 -3.95
CA ALA A 161 10.42 13.12 -4.74
C ALA A 161 10.68 14.50 -5.36
N ARG A 162 11.47 15.35 -4.70
CA ARG A 162 11.89 16.65 -5.24
C ARG A 162 12.92 16.50 -6.34
N GLN A 163 13.92 15.64 -6.13
CA GLN A 163 15.00 15.41 -7.09
C GLN A 163 14.48 14.81 -8.39
N HIS A 164 13.57 13.84 -8.31
CA HIS A 164 13.13 13.08 -9.48
C HIS A 164 11.86 13.64 -10.13
N ARG A 165 11.28 14.74 -9.65
CA ARG A 165 9.97 15.24 -10.10
C ARG A 165 9.86 15.38 -11.63
N ASP A 166 10.95 15.81 -12.27
CA ASP A 166 11.01 16.06 -13.72
C ASP A 166 11.72 14.92 -14.48
N ASP A 167 12.21 13.90 -13.77
CA ASP A 167 12.95 12.75 -14.32
C ASP A 167 12.00 11.61 -14.67
N VAL A 168 11.19 11.79 -15.72
CA VAL A 168 10.21 10.78 -16.15
C VAL A 168 10.93 9.49 -16.59
N PRO A 169 10.68 8.34 -15.95
CA PRO A 169 11.28 7.07 -16.34
C PRO A 169 10.85 6.68 -17.75
N GLN A 170 11.80 6.21 -18.56
CA GLN A 170 11.48 5.58 -19.84
C GLN A 170 11.27 4.08 -19.62
N ALA A 171 10.21 3.53 -20.19
CA ALA A 171 10.01 2.08 -20.22
C ALA A 171 11.11 1.44 -21.09
N ASP A 172 11.69 0.34 -20.60
CA ASP A 172 12.61 -0.45 -21.41
C ASP A 172 11.87 -1.00 -22.63
N PHE A 173 12.49 -0.90 -23.81
CA PHE A 173 11.89 -1.34 -25.08
C PHE A 173 11.45 -2.83 -25.07
N PHE A 174 12.04 -3.65 -24.18
CA PHE A 174 11.71 -5.06 -24.00
C PHE A 174 10.85 -5.35 -22.76
N ALA A 175 10.28 -4.32 -22.10
CA ALA A 175 9.39 -4.52 -20.97
C ALA A 175 8.13 -5.27 -21.41
N VAL A 176 7.99 -6.51 -20.94
CA VAL A 176 6.84 -7.38 -21.20
C VAL A 176 5.75 -7.28 -20.13
N SER A 177 5.93 -6.40 -19.15
CA SER A 177 5.06 -6.25 -17.98
C SER A 177 4.74 -4.79 -17.69
N LEU A 178 4.16 -4.12 -18.70
CA LEU A 178 3.57 -2.81 -18.49
C LEU A 178 2.14 -3.03 -17.98
N PRO A 179 1.77 -2.43 -16.83
CA PRO A 179 0.57 -2.83 -16.11
C PRO A 179 -0.73 -2.56 -16.87
N ASP A 180 -0.77 -1.70 -17.89
CA ASP A 180 -2.03 -1.24 -18.48
C ASP A 180 -2.30 -1.70 -19.91
N LEU A 181 -3.60 -1.84 -20.21
CA LEU A 181 -4.09 -1.99 -21.57
C LEU A 181 -3.66 -0.74 -22.35
N VAL A 182 -2.74 -0.91 -23.30
CA VAL A 182 -2.15 0.12 -24.19
C VAL A 182 -3.17 1.11 -24.79
N VAL A 183 -4.46 0.78 -24.81
CA VAL A 183 -5.56 1.60 -25.35
C VAL A 183 -6.09 2.65 -24.36
N LEU A 184 -5.84 2.52 -23.05
CA LEU A 184 -6.33 3.42 -21.99
C LEU A 184 -5.19 4.18 -21.27
N ASP A 185 -4.03 4.28 -21.91
CA ASP A 185 -2.76 4.60 -21.26
C ASP A 185 -2.74 6.00 -20.62
N VAL A 186 -2.43 6.03 -19.32
CA VAL A 186 -2.02 7.26 -18.62
C VAL A 186 -0.59 7.54 -19.06
N SER A 187 -0.26 8.77 -19.46
CA SER A 187 1.11 9.03 -19.93
C SER A 187 2.13 8.72 -18.84
N ALA A 188 3.32 8.22 -19.21
CA ALA A 188 4.40 7.93 -18.27
C ALA A 188 4.72 9.14 -17.37
N GLN A 189 4.58 10.36 -17.91
CA GLN A 189 4.73 11.59 -17.15
C GLN A 189 3.65 11.77 -16.07
N GLN A 190 2.39 11.46 -16.39
CA GLN A 190 1.30 11.49 -15.41
C GLN A 190 1.44 10.40 -14.34
N GLN A 191 1.85 9.18 -14.70
CA GLN A 191 2.13 8.11 -13.74
C GLN A 191 3.27 8.51 -12.80
N HIS A 192 4.37 9.03 -13.34
CA HIS A 192 5.50 9.49 -12.56
C HIS A 192 5.15 10.66 -11.63
N GLN A 193 4.35 11.61 -12.11
CA GLN A 193 3.85 12.71 -11.28
C GLN A 193 3.01 12.21 -10.11
N GLN A 194 2.14 11.21 -10.34
CA GLN A 194 1.36 10.57 -9.27
C GLN A 194 2.28 9.90 -8.25
N HIS A 195 3.29 9.15 -8.71
CA HIS A 195 4.26 8.47 -7.85
C HIS A 195 5.06 9.44 -6.98
N CYS A 196 5.62 10.50 -7.57
CA CYS A 196 6.34 11.54 -6.81
C CYS A 196 5.44 12.22 -5.77
N LEU A 197 4.19 12.54 -6.11
CA LEU A 197 3.23 13.12 -5.15
C LEU A 197 2.90 12.15 -4.01
N PHE A 198 2.78 10.85 -4.30
CA PHE A 198 2.52 9.83 -3.29
C PHE A 198 3.70 9.70 -2.33
N ILE A 199 4.94 9.60 -2.84
CA ILE A 199 6.16 9.55 -2.02
C ILE A 199 6.31 10.83 -1.18
N GLU A 200 6.07 12.01 -1.76
CA GLU A 200 6.09 13.29 -1.03
C GLU A 200 5.06 13.29 0.11
N ALA A 201 3.83 12.80 -0.15
CA ALA A 201 2.78 12.72 0.85
C ALA A 201 3.13 11.77 2.00
N LEU A 202 3.72 10.60 1.70
CA LEU A 202 4.18 9.62 2.69
C LEU A 202 5.34 10.15 3.54
N GLY A 203 6.31 10.85 2.92
CA GLY A 203 7.42 11.47 3.64
C GLY A 203 6.94 12.54 4.61
N HIS A 204 6.05 13.44 4.17
CA HIS A 204 5.45 14.43 5.05
C HIS A 204 4.62 13.79 6.17
N LEU A 205 3.86 12.74 5.86
CA LEU A 205 3.08 12.01 6.86
C LEU A 205 3.99 11.41 7.94
N GLY A 206 5.04 10.73 7.51
CA GLY A 206 6.01 10.12 8.39
C GLY A 206 6.64 11.14 9.35
N LEU A 207 6.94 12.35 8.89
CA LEU A 207 7.46 13.45 9.72
C LEU A 207 6.40 14.13 10.62
N GLY A 208 5.14 13.72 10.58
CA GLY A 208 4.05 14.37 11.31
C GLY A 208 3.57 15.69 10.67
N ASN A 209 4.04 16.02 9.47
CA ASN A 209 3.66 17.21 8.72
C ASN A 209 2.30 17.01 8.02
N LEU A 210 1.23 16.84 8.81
CA LEU A 210 -0.09 16.44 8.32
C LEU A 210 -0.65 17.38 7.23
N SER A 211 -0.50 18.69 7.40
CA SER A 211 -0.98 19.68 6.41
C SER A 211 -0.31 19.50 5.04
N ALA A 212 1.02 19.35 5.01
CA ALA A 212 1.76 19.15 3.78
C ALA A 212 1.44 17.79 3.13
N SER A 213 1.31 16.74 3.94
CA SER A 213 0.89 15.41 3.47
C SER A 213 -0.50 15.47 2.82
N GLN A 214 -1.46 16.11 3.47
CA GLN A 214 -2.83 16.29 2.95
C GLN A 214 -2.86 17.09 1.64
N GLN A 215 -2.05 18.13 1.51
CA GLN A 215 -1.94 18.91 0.27
C GLN A 215 -1.39 18.07 -0.89
N ALA A 216 -0.32 17.30 -0.65
CA ALA A 216 0.24 16.40 -1.65
C ALA A 216 -0.77 15.31 -2.06
N MET A 217 -1.45 14.72 -1.08
CA MET A 217 -2.50 13.71 -1.30
C MET A 217 -3.70 14.28 -2.07
N GLN A 218 -4.10 15.52 -1.80
CA GLN A 218 -5.18 16.19 -2.53
C GLN A 218 -4.81 16.42 -3.99
N ARG A 219 -3.57 16.85 -4.27
CA ARG A 219 -3.08 16.98 -5.66
C ARG A 219 -3.03 15.64 -6.36
N LEU A 220 -2.56 14.59 -5.67
CA LEU A 220 -2.56 13.23 -6.20
C LEU A 220 -3.96 12.77 -6.59
N LEU A 221 -4.95 12.96 -5.70
CA LEU A 221 -6.33 12.55 -5.94
C LEU A 221 -7.08 13.44 -6.94
N GLN A 222 -6.61 14.67 -7.22
CA GLN A 222 -7.10 15.48 -8.33
C GLN A 222 -6.63 14.92 -9.69
N LEU A 223 -5.42 14.37 -9.74
CA LEU A 223 -4.87 13.72 -10.95
C LEU A 223 -5.46 12.33 -11.16
N ASN A 224 -5.58 11.55 -10.08
CA ASN A 224 -6.14 10.22 -10.09
C ASN A 224 -7.07 10.02 -8.89
N PRO A 225 -8.39 10.26 -9.05
CA PRO A 225 -9.37 10.08 -7.99
C PRO A 225 -9.47 8.65 -7.46
N ALA A 226 -9.05 7.65 -8.23
CA ALA A 226 -9.11 6.23 -7.89
C ALA A 226 -7.76 5.67 -7.40
N HIS A 227 -6.80 6.52 -7.00
CA HIS A 227 -5.49 6.05 -6.55
C HIS A 227 -5.59 5.21 -5.26
N ASP A 228 -5.55 3.88 -5.40
CA ASP A 228 -5.86 2.92 -4.33
C ASP A 228 -5.06 3.15 -3.05
N LYS A 229 -3.74 3.21 -3.15
CA LYS A 229 -2.84 3.36 -1.99
C LYS A 229 -2.99 4.73 -1.30
N ALA A 230 -3.47 5.75 -2.02
CA ALA A 230 -3.76 7.06 -1.43
C ALA A 230 -4.99 6.96 -0.51
N HIS A 231 -6.04 6.25 -0.96
CA HIS A 231 -7.22 5.97 -0.14
C HIS A 231 -6.91 5.06 1.04
N LEU A 232 -6.04 4.06 0.86
CA LEU A 232 -5.57 3.22 1.97
C LEU A 232 -4.91 4.05 3.08
N ILE A 233 -3.95 4.90 2.73
CA ILE A 233 -3.23 5.74 3.70
C ILE A 233 -4.17 6.75 4.36
N ARG A 234 -5.14 7.30 3.63
CA ARG A 234 -6.18 8.17 4.20
C ARG A 234 -7.08 7.44 5.21
N HIS A 235 -7.49 6.21 4.92
CA HIS A 235 -8.26 5.38 5.86
C HIS A 235 -7.41 5.07 7.11
N ALA A 236 -6.15 4.67 6.94
CA ALA A 236 -5.23 4.45 8.06
C ALA A 236 -5.04 5.69 8.95
N LEU A 237 -5.02 6.89 8.35
CA LEU A 237 -5.03 8.16 9.10
C LEU A 237 -6.31 8.37 9.90
N GLN A 238 -7.46 8.07 9.30
CA GLN A 238 -8.78 8.22 9.93
C GLN A 238 -9.01 7.19 11.04
N SER A 239 -8.36 6.03 10.97
CA SER A 239 -8.46 4.98 11.98
C SER A 239 -7.73 5.30 13.29
N GLY A 240 -7.06 6.46 13.38
CA GLY A 240 -6.40 6.93 14.60
C GLY A 240 -5.15 6.15 14.98
N MET A 241 -4.53 5.44 14.04
CA MET A 241 -3.38 4.60 14.35
C MET A 241 -2.04 5.35 14.40
N PHE A 242 -2.01 6.56 13.87
CA PHE A 242 -0.84 7.43 13.83
C PHE A 242 -0.88 8.57 14.88
N SER A 243 -1.91 8.59 15.74
CA SER A 243 -2.06 9.57 16.83
C SER A 243 -1.43 9.10 18.15
#